data_AF-A0A6M0RN07-F1
#
_entry.id   AF-A0A6M0RN07-F1
#
_cell.length_a   1.000
_cell.length_b   1.000
_cell.length_c   1.000
_cell.angle_alpha   90.00
_cell.angle_beta   90.00
_cell.angle_gamma   90.00
#
_symmetry.space_group_name_H-M   'P 1'
#
loop_
_entity.id
_entity.type
_entity.pdbx_description
1 polymer ?
#
loop_
_entity_poly.entity_id
_entity_poly.type
_entity_poly.pdbx_seq_one_letter_code
_entity_poly.pdbx_strand_id
1 'polypeptide(L)'
;METPKEIALHVMEKDDNHSDGKLQSIRHLMMCARMTQEGVFQREREISFYEHRKLLNQQLIESDNEALILLNAKTIVSQVLYETDIPSKNDVQAVETYKKVVDEYSHYLKVLSLSDPLTPETPVDRGRRSSGGF
;
A
#
# COMPACT_ATOMS: atom_id res chain seq x y z
N MET A 1 -8.29 -10.17 -16.41
CA MET A 1 -8.67 -9.30 -15.27
C MET A 1 -7.82 -9.79 -14.12
N GLU A 2 -7.00 -8.95 -13.52
CA GLU A 2 -6.12 -9.38 -12.41
C GLU A 2 -6.96 -9.81 -11.20
N THR A 3 -6.55 -10.89 -10.56
CA THR A 3 -7.12 -11.38 -9.32
C THR A 3 -6.65 -10.52 -8.14
N PRO A 4 -7.38 -10.54 -7.01
CA PRO A 4 -6.98 -9.79 -5.83
C PRO A 4 -5.60 -10.17 -5.31
N LYS A 5 -5.24 -11.46 -5.45
CA LYS A 5 -3.91 -11.98 -5.12
C LYS A 5 -2.84 -11.36 -6.02
N GLU A 6 -3.04 -11.37 -7.34
CA GLU A 6 -2.09 -10.77 -8.29
C GLU A 6 -1.87 -9.27 -7.98
N ILE A 7 -2.94 -8.55 -7.64
CA ILE A 7 -2.85 -7.15 -7.24
C ILE A 7 -2.08 -6.98 -5.92
N ALA A 8 -2.32 -7.81 -4.91
CA ALA A 8 -1.59 -7.72 -3.65
C ALA A 8 -0.09 -7.98 -3.82
N LEU A 9 0.27 -8.98 -4.63
CA LEU A 9 1.67 -9.26 -4.97
C LEU A 9 2.31 -8.07 -5.69
N HIS A 10 1.58 -7.45 -6.64
CA HIS A 10 2.06 -6.27 -7.34
C HIS A 10 2.28 -5.06 -6.42
N VAL A 11 1.34 -4.82 -5.50
CA VAL A 11 1.46 -3.78 -4.47
C VAL A 11 2.72 -3.98 -3.62
N MET A 12 2.97 -5.21 -3.17
CA MET A 12 4.12 -5.54 -2.33
C MET A 12 5.44 -5.40 -3.10
N GLU A 13 5.51 -5.86 -4.35
CA GLU A 13 6.68 -5.67 -5.21
C GLU A 13 6.98 -4.18 -5.44
N LYS A 14 5.93 -3.38 -5.65
CA LYS A 14 6.07 -1.94 -5.81
C LYS A 14 6.53 -1.25 -4.52
N ASP A 15 6.05 -1.70 -3.36
CA ASP A 15 6.49 -1.20 -2.06
C ASP A 15 7.96 -1.50 -1.77
N ASP A 16 8.45 -2.69 -2.15
CA ASP A 16 9.86 -3.05 -2.05
C ASP A 16 10.74 -2.12 -2.89
N ASN A 17 10.31 -1.84 -4.13
CA ASN A 17 11.01 -0.90 -5.00
C ASN A 17 11.02 0.53 -4.45
N HIS A 18 9.89 1.00 -3.89
CA HIS A 18 9.83 2.30 -3.21
C HIS A 18 10.75 2.36 -1.99
N SER A 19 10.76 1.29 -1.19
CA SER A 19 11.63 1.15 -0.02
C SER A 19 13.11 1.25 -0.41
N ASP A 20 13.54 0.60 -1.50
CA ASP A 20 14.91 0.68 -1.98
C ASP A 20 15.32 2.10 -2.39
N GLY A 21 14.44 2.82 -3.11
CA GLY A 21 14.66 4.22 -3.46
C GLY A 21 14.77 5.14 -2.22
N LYS A 22 13.91 4.94 -1.22
CA LYS A 22 13.95 5.67 0.06
C LYS A 22 15.24 5.37 0.82
N LEU A 23 15.64 4.10 0.93
CA LEU A 23 16.87 3.68 1.59
C LEU A 23 18.11 4.34 0.97
N GLN A 24 18.23 4.36 -0.36
CA GLN A 24 19.35 5.03 -1.03
C GLN A 24 19.37 6.54 -0.75
N SER A 25 18.21 7.19 -0.79
CA SER A 25 18.07 8.62 -0.49
C SER A 25 18.47 8.92 0.97
N ILE A 26 18.02 8.09 1.92
CA ILE A 26 18.37 8.24 3.34
C ILE A 26 19.87 8.04 3.55
N ARG A 27 20.49 7.03 2.92
CA ARG A 27 21.95 6.79 3.02
C ARG A 27 22.74 8.00 2.50
N HIS A 28 22.29 8.63 1.42
CA HIS A 28 22.88 9.87 0.93
C HIS A 28 22.73 11.00 1.96
N LEU A 29 21.53 11.20 2.53
CA LEU A 29 21.30 12.20 3.57
C LEU A 29 22.13 11.94 4.83
N MET A 30 22.29 10.69 5.24
CA MET A 30 23.14 10.30 6.37
C MET A 30 24.60 10.68 6.13
N MET A 31 25.10 10.48 4.91
CA MET A 31 26.44 10.92 4.53
C MET A 31 26.62 12.42 4.76
N CYS A 32 25.62 13.23 4.38
CA CYS A 32 25.59 14.67 4.63
C CYS A 32 25.40 15.02 6.12
N ALA A 33 24.59 14.27 6.85
CA ALA A 33 24.21 14.51 8.24
C ALA A 33 25.28 14.07 9.27
N ARG A 34 26.42 13.51 8.84
CA ARG A 34 27.53 13.05 9.71
C ARG A 34 28.05 14.09 10.71
N MET A 35 27.68 15.35 10.55
CA MET A 35 28.02 16.43 11.47
C MET A 35 27.19 16.45 12.77
N THR A 36 26.10 15.68 12.88
CA THR A 36 25.26 15.63 14.10
C THR A 36 24.85 14.20 14.47
N GLN A 37 25.09 13.77 15.71
CA GLN A 37 24.75 12.43 16.18
C GLN A 37 23.24 12.14 16.15
N GLU A 38 22.41 13.11 16.52
CA GLU A 38 20.94 12.97 16.52
C GLU A 38 20.38 12.76 15.10
N GLY A 39 20.89 13.52 14.12
CA GLY A 39 20.51 13.36 12.72
C GLY A 39 20.91 12.01 12.14
N VAL A 40 22.08 11.46 12.49
CA VAL A 40 22.47 10.10 12.08
C VAL A 40 21.51 9.07 12.69
N PHE A 41 21.24 9.15 13.99
CA PHE A 41 20.38 8.19 14.68
C PHE A 41 18.95 8.16 14.14
N GLN A 42 18.36 9.32 13.85
CA GLN A 42 17.02 9.39 13.25
C GLN A 42 16.99 8.68 11.90
N ARG A 43 18.00 8.89 11.05
CA ARG A 43 18.06 8.27 9.72
C ARG A 43 18.36 6.78 9.77
N GLU A 44 19.13 6.30 10.76
CA GLU A 44 19.31 4.85 10.98
C GLU A 44 17.99 4.16 11.33
N ARG A 45 17.15 4.80 12.17
CA ARG A 45 15.80 4.29 12.47
C ARG A 45 14.93 4.20 11.22
N GLU A 46 14.97 5.22 10.36
CA GLU A 46 14.24 5.20 9.08
C GLU A 46 14.74 4.08 8.16
N ILE A 47 16.05 3.84 8.08
CA ILE A 47 16.60 2.70 7.33
C ILE A 47 16.05 1.37 7.85
N SER A 48 16.15 1.17 9.16
CA SER A 48 15.68 -0.07 9.78
C SER A 48 14.19 -0.31 9.52
N PHE A 49 13.37 0.75 9.52
CA PHE A 49 11.95 0.65 9.20
C PHE A 49 11.69 0.10 7.78
N TYR A 50 12.35 0.66 6.76
CA TYR A 50 12.16 0.21 5.37
C TYR A 50 12.75 -1.18 5.11
N GLU A 51 13.87 -1.53 5.75
CA GLU A 51 14.45 -2.88 5.66
C GLU A 51 13.50 -3.94 6.27
N HIS A 52 12.88 -3.65 7.42
CA HIS A 52 11.89 -4.54 8.02
C HIS A 52 10.65 -4.72 7.15
N ARG A 53 10.14 -3.65 6.52
CA ARG A 53 8.98 -3.74 5.60
C ARG A 53 9.28 -4.66 4.42
N LYS A 54 10.45 -4.47 3.79
CA LYS A 54 10.90 -5.31 2.67
C LYS A 54 11.00 -6.78 3.07
N LEU A 55 11.63 -7.07 4.21
CA LEU A 55 11.74 -8.43 4.71
C LEU A 55 10.38 -9.06 5.00
N LEU A 56 9.47 -8.29 5.62
CA LEU A 56 8.10 -8.75 5.88
C LEU A 56 7.37 -9.08 4.57
N ASN A 57 7.50 -8.24 3.54
CA ASN A 57 6.88 -8.49 2.25
C ASN A 57 7.39 -9.80 1.63
N GLN A 58 8.70 -10.03 1.65
CA GLN A 58 9.31 -11.26 1.15
C GLN A 58 8.81 -12.49 1.91
N GLN A 59 8.81 -12.45 3.25
CA GLN A 59 8.33 -13.55 4.08
C GLN A 59 6.85 -13.85 3.85
N LEU A 60 6.03 -12.83 3.67
CA LEU A 60 4.61 -13.00 3.38
C LEU A 60 4.40 -13.67 2.02
N ILE A 61 5.12 -13.24 0.98
CA ILE A 61 5.08 -13.86 -0.36
C ILE A 61 5.51 -15.32 -0.28
N GLU A 62 6.61 -15.62 0.41
CA GLU A 62 7.12 -16.99 0.60
C GLU A 62 6.17 -17.87 1.41
N SER A 63 5.40 -17.30 2.33
CA SER A 63 4.44 -18.05 3.15
C SER A 63 3.21 -18.54 2.39
N ASP A 64 2.91 -17.94 1.23
CA ASP A 64 1.67 -18.12 0.44
C ASP A 64 0.38 -17.94 1.27
N ASN A 65 0.45 -17.23 2.41
CA ASN A 65 -0.71 -16.94 3.23
C ASN A 65 -1.51 -15.78 2.64
N GLU A 66 -2.48 -16.12 1.79
CA GLU A 66 -3.27 -15.16 1.03
C GLU A 66 -3.95 -14.09 1.89
N ALA A 67 -4.50 -14.46 3.05
CA ALA A 67 -5.19 -13.53 3.93
C ALA A 67 -4.23 -12.44 4.46
N LEU A 68 -3.01 -12.85 4.86
CA LEU A 68 -2.00 -11.91 5.35
C LEU A 68 -1.40 -11.07 4.22
N ILE A 69 -1.16 -11.65 3.05
CA ILE A 69 -0.71 -10.94 1.85
C ILE A 69 -1.71 -9.83 1.49
N LEU A 70 -3.01 -10.16 1.42
CA LEU A 70 -4.07 -9.20 1.13
C LEU A 70 -4.18 -8.11 2.21
N LEU A 71 -4.11 -8.48 3.49
CA LEU A 71 -4.17 -7.52 4.61
C LEU A 71 -2.98 -6.55 4.60
N ASN A 72 -1.77 -7.07 4.38
CA ASN A 72 -0.57 -6.25 4.29
C ASN A 72 -0.62 -5.33 3.06
N ALA A 73 -1.03 -5.84 1.89
CA ALA A 73 -1.22 -5.02 0.69
C ALA A 73 -2.23 -3.89 0.92
N LYS A 74 -3.38 -4.16 1.57
CA LYS A 74 -4.34 -3.11 1.94
C LYS A 74 -3.72 -2.05 2.86
N THR A 75 -2.91 -2.47 3.82
CA THR A 75 -2.22 -1.58 4.74
C THR A 75 -1.24 -0.68 4.00
N ILE A 76 -0.42 -1.26 3.12
CA ILE A 76 0.52 -0.51 2.26
C ILE A 76 -0.22 0.50 1.40
N VAL A 77 -1.26 0.07 0.69
CA VAL A 77 -2.03 0.94 -0.21
C VAL A 77 -2.66 2.10 0.56
N SER A 78 -3.27 1.82 1.71
CA SER A 78 -3.89 2.84 2.57
C SER A 78 -2.85 3.84 3.07
N GLN A 79 -1.67 3.35 3.47
CA GLN A 79 -0.58 4.20 3.92
C GLN A 79 -0.05 5.09 2.79
N VAL A 80 0.17 4.55 1.59
CA VAL A 80 0.62 5.34 0.43
C VAL A 80 -0.38 6.44 0.11
N LEU A 81 -1.68 6.13 0.06
CA LEU A 81 -2.71 7.14 -0.19
C LEU A 81 -2.77 8.20 0.91
N TYR A 82 -2.54 7.82 2.17
CA TYR A 82 -2.50 8.75 3.30
C TYR A 82 -1.26 9.66 3.28
N GLU A 83 -0.09 9.12 2.93
CA GLU A 83 1.19 9.84 2.89
C GLU A 83 1.41 10.65 1.60
N THR A 84 0.59 10.42 0.57
CA THR A 84 0.73 11.13 -0.71
C THR A 84 0.28 12.58 -0.56
N ASP A 85 1.26 13.49 -0.43
CA ASP A 85 1.03 14.93 -0.32
C ASP A 85 0.37 15.52 -1.56
N ILE A 86 -0.59 16.42 -1.36
CA ILE A 86 -1.24 17.18 -2.44
C ILE A 86 -0.27 18.27 -2.91
N PRO A 87 0.22 18.21 -4.17
CA PRO A 87 1.19 19.18 -4.67
C PRO A 87 0.56 20.53 -4.96
N SER A 88 1.41 21.56 -5.03
CA SER A 88 0.99 22.87 -5.53
C SER A 88 0.50 22.78 -6.98
N LYS A 89 -0.60 23.46 -7.30
CA LYS A 89 -1.16 23.51 -8.67
C LYS A 89 -0.21 24.11 -9.70
N ASN A 90 0.81 24.84 -9.25
CA ASN A 90 1.79 25.49 -10.11
C ASN A 90 2.92 24.54 -10.56
N ASP A 91 3.05 23.37 -9.92
CA ASP A 91 4.01 22.34 -10.32
C ASP A 91 3.27 21.24 -11.10
N VAL A 92 3.22 21.41 -12.42
CA VAL A 92 2.51 20.52 -13.34
C VAL A 92 3.02 19.08 -13.23
N GLN A 93 4.33 18.89 -13.09
CA GLN A 93 4.94 17.57 -13.03
C GLN A 93 4.59 16.86 -11.72
N ALA A 94 4.61 17.59 -10.60
CA ALA A 94 4.19 17.05 -9.31
C ALA A 94 2.70 16.69 -9.31
N VAL A 95 1.83 17.52 -9.91
CA VAL A 95 0.39 17.24 -10.05
C VAL A 95 0.13 15.99 -10.88
N GLU A 96 0.83 15.81 -11.99
CA GLU A 96 0.70 14.58 -12.80
C GLU A 96 1.16 13.34 -12.04
N THR A 97 2.24 13.46 -11.27
CA THR A 97 2.77 12.36 -10.47
C THR A 97 1.79 11.98 -9.35
N TYR A 98 1.26 12.98 -8.64
CA TYR A 98 0.22 12.80 -7.63
C TYR A 98 -1.00 12.07 -8.19
N LYS A 99 -1.53 12.52 -9.32
CA LYS A 99 -2.69 11.88 -9.96
C LYS A 99 -2.42 10.42 -10.29
N LYS A 100 -1.26 10.12 -10.90
CA LYS A 100 -0.87 8.74 -11.23
C LYS A 100 -0.85 7.87 -9.98
N VAL A 101 -0.21 8.33 -8.90
CA VAL A 101 -0.13 7.58 -7.64
C VAL A 101 -1.53 7.37 -7.04
N VAL A 102 -2.33 8.42 -6.95
CA VAL A 102 -3.68 8.33 -6.36
C VAL A 102 -4.58 7.43 -7.18
N ASP A 103 -4.61 7.58 -8.50
CA ASP A 103 -5.46 6.77 -9.38
C ASP A 103 -5.08 5.29 -9.29
N GLU A 104 -3.78 4.99 -9.34
CA GLU A 104 -3.27 3.62 -9.26
C GLU A 104 -3.56 2.96 -7.90
N TYR A 105 -3.17 3.60 -6.80
CA TYR A 105 -3.36 3.01 -5.47
C TYR A 105 -4.83 2.99 -5.05
N SER A 106 -5.66 3.93 -5.52
CA SER A 106 -7.12 3.86 -5.33
C SER A 106 -7.73 2.69 -6.08
N HIS A 107 -7.21 2.34 -7.27
CA HIS A 107 -7.63 1.15 -7.99
C HIS A 107 -7.31 -0.12 -7.20
N TYR A 108 -6.07 -0.27 -6.72
CA TYR A 108 -5.67 -1.43 -5.91
C TYR A 108 -6.51 -1.54 -4.64
N LEU A 109 -6.73 -0.43 -3.93
CA LEU A 109 -7.56 -0.43 -2.72
C LEU A 109 -8.96 -0.94 -3.02
N LYS A 110 -9.58 -0.43 -4.09
CA LYS A 110 -10.93 -0.82 -4.48
C LYS A 110 -11.03 -2.32 -4.75
N VAL A 111 -10.09 -2.89 -5.53
CA VAL A 111 -10.14 -4.33 -5.85
C VAL A 111 -9.86 -5.18 -4.61
N LEU A 112 -8.86 -4.83 -3.80
CA LEU A 112 -8.55 -5.53 -2.57
C LEU A 112 -9.71 -5.48 -1.56
N SER A 113 -10.40 -4.35 -1.45
CA SER A 113 -11.57 -4.18 -0.57
C SER A 113 -12.77 -5.01 -1.04
N LEU A 114 -13.02 -5.13 -2.36
CA LEU A 114 -14.10 -5.99 -2.88
C LEU A 114 -13.85 -7.48 -2.63
N SER A 115 -12.62 -7.84 -2.28
CA SER A 115 -12.17 -9.21 -2.06
C SER A 115 -12.00 -9.53 -0.58
N ASP A 116 -12.39 -8.60 0.30
CA ASP A 116 -12.38 -8.83 1.74
C ASP A 116 -13.51 -9.81 2.10
N PRO A 117 -13.22 -10.99 2.69
CA PRO A 117 -14.26 -11.90 3.15
C PRO A 117 -15.09 -11.32 4.31
N LEU A 118 -14.64 -10.21 4.90
CA LEU A 118 -15.37 -9.46 5.92
C LEU A 118 -16.18 -8.29 5.35
N THR A 119 -16.13 -8.03 4.04
CA THR A 119 -17.09 -7.12 3.41
C THR A 119 -18.47 -7.76 3.56
N PRO A 120 -19.44 -7.10 4.21
CA PRO A 120 -20.80 -7.62 4.23
C PRO A 120 -21.26 -7.76 2.78
N GLU A 121 -21.61 -8.97 2.36
CA GLU A 121 -22.32 -9.13 1.09
C GLU A 121 -23.55 -8.22 1.15
N THR A 122 -23.80 -7.47 0.07
CA THR A 122 -25.05 -6.72 -0.05
C THR A 122 -26.19 -7.72 0.19
N PRO A 123 -27.19 -7.41 1.05
CA PRO A 123 -28.25 -8.36 1.32
C PRO A 123 -28.89 -8.73 -0.02
N VAL A 124 -28.76 -10.00 -0.40
CA VAL A 124 -29.49 -10.52 -1.55
C VAL A 124 -30.95 -10.34 -1.21
N ASP A 125 -31.65 -9.43 -1.90
CA ASP A 125 -33.10 -9.35 -1.85
C ASP A 125 -33.62 -10.68 -2.41
N ARG A 126 -33.73 -11.67 -1.53
CA ARG A 126 -34.42 -12.93 -1.81
C ARG A 126 -35.88 -12.55 -1.88
N GLY A 127 -36.26 -12.17 -3.10
CA GLY A 127 -37.55 -11.62 -3.44
C GLY A 127 -38.66 -12.21 -2.61
N ARG A 128 -39.45 -11.30 -2.04
CA ARG A 128 -40.67 -11.54 -1.28
C ARG A 128 -41.51 -12.65 -1.93
N ARG A 129 -41.32 -13.89 -1.49
CA ARG A 129 -42.29 -14.96 -1.70
C ARG A 129 -43.46 -14.68 -0.77
N SER A 130 -44.46 -13.93 -1.25
CA SER A 130 -45.81 -14.08 -0.73
C SER A 130 -46.51 -15.16 -1.56
N SER A 131 -46.25 -16.42 -1.20
CA SER A 131 -47.19 -17.52 -1.41
C SER A 131 -48.48 -17.20 -0.64
N GLY A 132 -49.63 -17.44 -1.28
CA GLY A 132 -50.94 -16.97 -0.83
C GLY A 132 -51.59 -17.67 0.36
N GLY A 133 -52.87 -17.35 0.54
CA GLY A 133 -53.81 -17.81 1.57
C GLY A 133 -54.47 -16.60 2.25
N PHE A 134 -55.77 -16.38 2.26
CA PHE A 134 -56.98 -17.15 1.94
C PHE A 134 -58.03 -16.23 1.33
#